data_AF-A0A108U8W6-F1
#
_entry.id   AF-A0A108U8W6-F1
#
_cell.length_a   1.000
_cell.length_b   1.000
_cell.length_c   1.000
_cell.angle_alpha   90.00
_cell.angle_beta   90.00
_cell.angle_gamma   90.00
#
_symmetry.space_group_name_H-M   'P 1'
#
loop_
_entity.id
_entity.type
_entity.pdbx_description
1 polymer ?
#
loop_
_entity_poly.entity_id
_entity_poly.type
_entity_poly.pdbx_seq_one_letter_code
_entity_poly.pdbx_strand_id
1 'polypeptide(L)'
;MSSNESTTADTGAGYENLRGVLVAPGDQATTWYYRAAAPTLATDANGRVQFTLINAGPMTMFACTGMWGVATATLDAVRADLAARAGVPVAQLNLLPAPVEVGEVSLMLGDGQGGYVQLGKTRSSGAPPYHAAFNIMLDADQAARVRKALSGERGWLELRYAITAAAPSRHTASTTTSDAIDVEVSLRADGEQADAGLSLRSQVSTHAERGQEQQQTQHVSADAADWGLPKP
;
A
#
# COMPACT_ATOMS: atom_id res chain seq x y z
N MET A 1 -15.12 -18.51 29.94
CA MET A 1 -15.53 -18.49 28.52
C MET A 1 -14.72 -17.41 27.85
N SER A 2 -13.60 -17.79 27.25
CA SER A 2 -12.65 -16.88 26.59
C SER A 2 -12.35 -17.40 25.20
N SER A 3 -12.55 -16.55 24.19
CA SER A 3 -12.04 -16.59 22.82
C SER A 3 -12.53 -15.26 22.22
N ASN A 4 -11.78 -14.15 22.22
CA ASN A 4 -10.55 -13.83 21.51
C ASN A 4 -10.67 -14.03 19.99
N GLU A 5 -11.10 -12.98 19.29
CA GLU A 5 -10.96 -12.84 17.84
C GLU A 5 -10.43 -11.42 17.57
N SER A 6 -9.13 -11.25 17.78
CA SER A 6 -8.41 -10.06 17.33
C SER A 6 -8.05 -10.27 15.87
N THR A 7 -8.93 -9.84 14.96
CA THR A 7 -8.55 -9.54 13.58
C THR A 7 -7.69 -8.29 13.62
N THR A 8 -6.39 -8.45 13.81
CA THR A 8 -5.41 -7.40 13.55
C THR A 8 -5.34 -7.22 12.03
N ALA A 9 -6.31 -6.48 11.47
CA ALA A 9 -6.07 -5.75 10.25
C ALA A 9 -4.84 -4.87 10.52
N ASP A 10 -3.82 -4.98 9.69
CA ASP A 10 -2.59 -4.22 9.81
C ASP A 10 -2.92 -2.73 9.64
N THR A 11 -3.23 -2.09 10.76
CA THR A 11 -3.48 -0.68 10.93
C THR A 11 -2.15 0.05 10.81
N GLY A 12 -1.55 0.03 9.62
CA GLY A 12 -0.33 0.78 9.33
C GLY A 12 -0.48 2.21 9.85
N ALA A 13 0.55 2.69 10.55
CA ALA A 13 0.67 3.98 11.23
C ALA A 13 -0.45 5.00 10.92
N GLY A 14 -1.49 5.05 11.76
CA GLY A 14 -2.48 6.14 11.78
C GLY A 14 -3.72 5.98 10.89
N TYR A 15 -3.93 4.84 10.22
CA TYR A 15 -5.19 4.58 9.51
C TYR A 15 -6.27 4.05 10.48
N GLU A 16 -7.54 4.41 10.28
CA GLU A 16 -8.69 3.79 10.95
C GLU A 16 -9.61 3.14 9.91
N ASN A 17 -10.35 2.09 10.29
CA ASN A 17 -11.31 1.46 9.39
C ASN A 17 -12.68 2.14 9.49
N LEU A 18 -13.13 2.71 8.38
CA LEU A 18 -14.45 3.29 8.22
C LEU A 18 -15.15 2.64 7.01
N ARG A 19 -16.19 1.84 7.27
CA ARG A 19 -16.97 1.12 6.23
C ARG A 19 -16.12 0.21 5.32
N GLY A 20 -15.08 -0.43 5.85
CA GLY A 20 -14.17 -1.27 5.07
C GLY A 20 -13.10 -0.49 4.30
N VAL A 21 -13.04 0.83 4.49
CA VAL A 21 -12.03 1.72 3.92
C VAL A 21 -11.09 2.14 5.04
N LEU A 22 -9.78 2.00 4.82
CA LEU A 22 -8.79 2.54 5.73
C LEU A 22 -8.63 4.04 5.42
N VAL A 23 -8.86 4.89 6.41
CA VAL A 23 -8.73 6.34 6.29
C VAL A 23 -7.74 6.90 7.31
N ALA A 24 -6.94 7.90 6.93
CA ALA A 24 -6.01 8.58 7.82
C ALA A 24 -6.09 10.09 7.61
N PRO A 25 -5.88 10.91 8.65
CA PRO A 25 -5.78 12.36 8.47
C PRO A 25 -4.55 12.71 7.61
N GLY A 26 -4.71 13.69 6.73
CA GLY A 26 -3.63 14.25 5.92
C GLY A 26 -2.97 15.45 6.58
N ASP A 27 -2.12 16.15 5.84
CA ASP A 27 -1.34 17.29 6.35
C ASP A 27 -2.22 18.52 6.69
N GLN A 28 -3.39 18.63 6.06
CA GLN A 28 -4.36 19.70 6.32
C GLN A 28 -5.54 19.15 7.11
N ALA A 29 -6.13 19.98 7.98
CA ALA A 29 -7.25 19.59 8.86
C ALA A 29 -8.49 19.04 8.12
N THR A 30 -8.67 19.40 6.85
CA THR A 30 -9.78 18.93 6.00
C THR A 30 -9.36 17.89 4.96
N THR A 31 -8.08 17.49 4.93
CA THR A 31 -7.57 16.48 4.00
C THR A 31 -7.48 15.12 4.70
N TRP A 32 -7.96 14.09 4.02
CA TRP A 32 -7.90 12.70 4.47
C TRP A 32 -7.37 11.81 3.36
N TYR A 33 -6.53 10.84 3.71
CA TYR A 33 -6.07 9.79 2.82
C TYR A 33 -6.94 8.54 2.96
N TYR A 34 -7.21 7.84 1.86
CA TYR A 34 -7.93 6.57 1.88
C TYR A 34 -7.22 5.46 1.11
N ARG A 35 -7.42 4.22 1.55
CA ARG A 35 -7.07 3.00 0.81
C ARG A 35 -8.05 1.87 1.13
N ALA A 36 -8.19 0.92 0.23
CA ALA A 36 -8.98 -0.27 0.50
C ALA A 36 -8.27 -1.14 1.55
N ALA A 37 -9.02 -1.69 2.51
CA ALA A 37 -8.46 -2.54 3.56
C ALA A 37 -7.91 -3.87 3.01
N ALA A 38 -8.58 -4.42 2.00
CA ALA A 38 -8.24 -5.69 1.38
C ALA A 38 -8.52 -5.64 -0.13
N PRO A 39 -7.77 -6.36 -0.97
CA PRO A 39 -8.12 -6.54 -2.38
C PRO A 39 -9.42 -7.33 -2.52
N THR A 40 -10.09 -7.17 -3.66
CA THR A 40 -11.28 -7.93 -4.03
C THR A 40 -11.24 -8.22 -5.52
N LEU A 41 -12.29 -8.81 -6.07
CA LEU A 41 -12.49 -8.92 -7.51
C LEU A 41 -13.27 -7.71 -8.04
N ALA A 42 -13.00 -7.37 -9.29
CA ALA A 42 -13.73 -6.33 -10.00
C ALA A 42 -15.22 -6.67 -10.06
N THR A 43 -16.04 -5.64 -9.86
CA THR A 43 -17.50 -5.77 -9.85
C THR A 43 -18.11 -5.19 -11.13
N ASP A 44 -19.29 -5.68 -11.49
CA ASP A 44 -20.12 -5.11 -12.55
C ASP A 44 -20.83 -3.82 -12.09
N ALA A 45 -21.61 -3.21 -12.98
CA ALA A 45 -22.40 -2.02 -12.66
C ALA A 45 -23.44 -2.21 -11.53
N ASN A 46 -23.76 -3.47 -11.20
CA ASN A 46 -24.67 -3.85 -10.12
C ASN A 46 -23.92 -4.24 -8.83
N GLY A 47 -22.60 -4.07 -8.78
CA GLY A 47 -21.78 -4.45 -7.64
C GLY A 47 -21.49 -5.95 -7.51
N ARG A 48 -21.80 -6.75 -8.54
CA ARG A 48 -21.52 -8.19 -8.52
C ARG A 48 -20.11 -8.48 -8.98
N VAL A 49 -19.40 -9.27 -8.19
CA VAL A 49 -18.06 -9.77 -8.51
C VAL A 49 -18.05 -10.52 -9.85
N GLN A 50 -17.10 -10.18 -10.72
CA GLN A 50 -16.94 -10.78 -12.04
C GLN A 50 -15.75 -11.76 -12.06
N PHE A 51 -16.06 -13.01 -12.40
CA PHE A 51 -15.08 -14.03 -12.78
C PHE A 51 -15.71 -14.98 -13.80
N THR A 52 -14.86 -15.68 -14.52
CA THR A 52 -15.23 -16.70 -15.51
C THR A 52 -14.50 -17.99 -15.16
N LEU A 53 -15.25 -19.09 -15.08
CA LEU A 53 -14.70 -20.43 -14.94
C LEU A 53 -15.32 -21.33 -16.01
N ILE A 54 -14.57 -21.64 -17.07
CA ILE A 54 -15.06 -22.39 -18.23
C ILE A 54 -14.27 -23.69 -18.37
N ASN A 55 -14.97 -24.81 -18.47
CA ASN A 55 -14.34 -26.09 -18.80
C ASN A 55 -13.95 -26.10 -20.29
N ALA A 56 -12.68 -26.42 -20.58
CA ALA A 56 -12.10 -26.51 -21.91
C ALA A 56 -11.42 -27.87 -22.07
N GLY A 57 -12.23 -28.91 -22.34
CA GLY A 57 -11.73 -30.29 -22.42
C GLY A 57 -11.22 -30.78 -21.06
N PRO A 58 -9.97 -31.27 -20.96
CA PRO A 58 -9.41 -31.76 -19.70
C PRO A 58 -8.96 -30.63 -18.74
N MET A 59 -8.93 -29.38 -19.22
CA MET A 59 -8.50 -28.22 -18.44
C MET A 59 -9.69 -27.30 -18.15
N THR A 60 -9.56 -26.44 -17.13
CA THR A 60 -10.54 -25.39 -16.82
C THR A 60 -9.86 -24.03 -16.95
N MET A 61 -10.41 -23.15 -17.78
CA MET A 61 -9.96 -21.76 -17.86
C MET A 61 -10.59 -20.96 -16.71
N PHE A 62 -9.76 -20.31 -15.91
CA PHE A 62 -10.18 -19.33 -14.92
C PHE A 62 -9.69 -17.94 -15.31
N ALA A 63 -10.63 -17.02 -15.49
CA ALA A 63 -10.35 -15.63 -15.76
C ALA A 63 -11.02 -14.75 -14.70
N CYS A 64 -10.24 -13.88 -14.07
CA CYS A 64 -10.74 -12.92 -13.09
C CYS A 64 -9.95 -11.62 -13.17
N THR A 65 -10.53 -10.53 -12.66
CA THR A 65 -9.82 -9.27 -12.51
C THR A 65 -9.81 -8.91 -11.04
N GLY A 66 -8.63 -8.94 -10.41
CA GLY A 66 -8.41 -8.38 -9.09
C GLY A 66 -8.57 -6.85 -9.14
N MET A 67 -9.04 -6.29 -8.03
CA MET A 67 -9.19 -4.86 -7.81
C MET A 67 -8.73 -4.56 -6.38
N TRP A 68 -7.79 -3.62 -6.24
CA TRP A 68 -7.53 -2.98 -4.95
C TRP A 68 -7.92 -1.51 -5.05
N GLY A 69 -9.06 -1.17 -4.46
CA GLY A 69 -9.67 0.15 -4.61
C GLY A 69 -11.02 0.19 -3.90
N VAL A 70 -11.61 1.38 -3.82
CA VAL A 70 -12.88 1.61 -3.13
C VAL A 70 -13.90 2.08 -4.15
N ALA A 71 -15.11 1.52 -4.11
CA ALA A 71 -16.21 1.96 -4.96
C ALA A 71 -16.61 3.41 -4.65
N THR A 72 -16.97 4.18 -5.69
CA THR A 72 -17.32 5.60 -5.56
C THR A 72 -18.43 5.85 -4.53
N ALA A 73 -19.48 5.02 -4.53
CA ALA A 73 -20.57 5.13 -3.56
C ALA A 73 -20.10 4.96 -2.10
N THR A 74 -19.14 4.07 -1.86
CA THR A 74 -18.53 3.90 -0.53
C THR A 74 -17.66 5.11 -0.16
N LEU A 75 -16.93 5.68 -1.12
CA LEU A 75 -16.15 6.91 -0.90
C LEU A 75 -17.03 8.11 -0.56
N ASP A 76 -18.18 8.26 -1.22
CA ASP A 76 -19.13 9.34 -0.92
C ASP A 76 -19.71 9.20 0.49
N ALA A 77 -20.05 7.98 0.91
CA ALA A 77 -20.51 7.70 2.27
C ALA A 77 -19.42 7.96 3.32
N VAL A 78 -18.18 7.53 3.05
CA VAL A 78 -17.01 7.81 3.90
C VAL A 78 -16.76 9.32 4.02
N ARG A 79 -16.86 10.05 2.90
CA ARG A 79 -16.70 11.52 2.90
C ARG A 79 -17.76 12.21 3.74
N ALA A 80 -19.02 11.76 3.67
CA ALA A 80 -20.11 12.29 4.48
C ALA A 80 -19.88 12.03 5.98
N ASP A 81 -19.46 10.82 6.34
CA ASP A 81 -19.16 10.45 7.74
C ASP A 81 -17.98 11.28 8.29
N LEU A 82 -16.90 11.44 7.52
CA LEU A 82 -15.74 12.24 7.93
C LEU A 82 -16.08 13.74 8.05
N ALA A 83 -16.91 14.27 7.15
CA ALA A 83 -17.33 15.66 7.18
C ALA A 83 -18.20 15.95 8.41
N ALA A 84 -19.11 15.03 8.74
CA ALA A 84 -19.91 15.09 9.96
C ALA A 84 -19.04 15.05 11.22
N ARG A 85 -18.01 14.20 11.25
CA ARG A 85 -17.03 14.13 12.37
C ARG A 85 -16.24 15.43 12.53
N ALA A 86 -15.80 16.02 11.42
CA ALA A 86 -15.00 17.24 11.43
C ALA A 86 -15.84 18.53 11.58
N GLY A 87 -17.17 18.44 11.51
CA GLY A 87 -18.06 19.60 11.58
C GLY A 87 -17.94 20.55 10.38
N VAL A 88 -17.49 20.05 9.23
CA VAL A 88 -17.30 20.84 8.00
C VAL A 88 -18.27 20.39 6.91
N PRO A 89 -18.62 21.26 5.94
CA PRO A 89 -19.34 20.85 4.74
C PRO A 89 -18.58 19.76 3.96
N VAL A 90 -19.30 18.78 3.43
CA VAL A 90 -18.72 17.68 2.61
C VAL A 90 -17.85 18.21 1.46
N ALA A 91 -18.22 19.35 0.87
CA ALA A 91 -17.48 19.99 -0.23
C ALA A 91 -16.13 20.58 0.19
N GLN A 92 -15.89 20.81 1.49
CA GLN A 92 -14.61 21.29 2.03
C GLN A 92 -13.68 20.14 2.43
N LEU A 93 -14.19 18.91 2.50
CA LEU A 93 -13.40 17.74 2.84
C LEU A 93 -12.75 17.16 1.57
N ASN A 94 -11.43 17.10 1.60
CA ASN A 94 -10.64 16.55 0.51
C ASN A 94 -10.24 15.10 0.83
N LEU A 95 -10.76 14.15 0.05
CA LEU A 95 -10.50 12.73 0.24
C LEU A 95 -9.61 12.22 -0.90
N LEU A 96 -8.33 12.00 -0.61
CA LEU A 96 -7.29 11.64 -1.58
C LEU A 96 -6.88 10.17 -1.41
N PRO A 97 -6.54 9.45 -2.50
CA PRO A 97 -5.98 8.11 -2.38
C PRO A 97 -4.64 8.18 -1.64
N ALA A 98 -4.36 7.18 -0.80
CA ALA A 98 -3.10 7.06 -0.11
C ALA A 98 -1.94 6.99 -1.13
N PRO A 99 -0.80 7.65 -0.87
CA PRO A 99 0.37 7.60 -1.74
C PRO A 99 1.04 6.21 -1.64
N VAL A 100 0.58 5.27 -2.45
CA VAL A 100 1.09 3.90 -2.51
C VAL A 100 1.45 3.54 -3.94
N GLU A 101 2.60 2.88 -4.09
CA GLU A 101 2.98 2.22 -5.33
C GLU A 101 2.57 0.76 -5.26
N VAL A 102 1.84 0.30 -6.28
CA VAL A 102 1.39 -1.09 -6.38
C VAL A 102 2.24 -1.80 -7.40
N GLY A 103 3.04 -2.75 -6.94
CA GLY A 103 3.94 -3.55 -7.76
C GLY A 103 3.26 -4.78 -8.34
N GLU A 104 3.79 -5.94 -7.98
CA GLU A 104 3.33 -7.24 -8.45
C GLU A 104 2.05 -7.66 -7.72
N VAL A 105 1.13 -8.26 -8.47
CA VAL A 105 -0.09 -8.86 -7.95
C VAL A 105 -0.05 -10.35 -8.26
N SER A 106 -0.19 -11.18 -7.24
CA SER A 106 -0.17 -12.64 -7.36
C SER A 106 -1.52 -13.25 -6.99
N LEU A 107 -1.94 -14.23 -7.77
CA LEU A 107 -3.06 -15.10 -7.46
C LEU A 107 -2.51 -16.41 -6.88
N MET A 108 -2.97 -16.76 -5.69
CA MET A 108 -2.46 -17.87 -4.90
C MET A 108 -3.55 -18.92 -4.69
N LEU A 109 -3.22 -20.19 -4.91
CA LEU A 109 -4.09 -21.33 -4.61
C LEU A 109 -3.69 -21.92 -3.27
N GLY A 110 -4.67 -22.04 -2.38
CA GLY A 110 -4.47 -22.63 -1.07
C GLY A 110 -4.71 -24.13 -1.04
N ASP A 111 -4.29 -24.76 0.05
CA ASP A 111 -4.56 -26.15 0.41
C ASP A 111 -5.66 -26.32 1.48
N GLY A 112 -6.26 -25.21 1.93
CA GLY A 112 -7.24 -25.18 3.03
C GLY A 112 -6.62 -25.26 4.43
N GLN A 113 -5.30 -25.39 4.55
CA GLN A 113 -4.54 -25.47 5.81
C GLN A 113 -3.58 -24.29 5.99
N GLY A 114 -3.67 -23.28 5.12
CA GLY A 114 -2.82 -22.09 5.13
C GLY A 114 -1.56 -22.19 4.26
N GLY A 115 -1.35 -23.32 3.56
CA GLY A 115 -0.34 -23.44 2.52
C GLY A 115 -0.84 -22.85 1.21
N TYR A 116 -0.05 -21.96 0.61
CA TYR A 116 -0.40 -21.28 -0.65
C TYR A 116 0.68 -21.48 -1.71
N VAL A 117 0.25 -21.80 -2.93
CA VAL A 117 1.10 -21.89 -4.12
C VAL A 117 0.67 -20.83 -5.14
N GLN A 118 1.62 -20.21 -5.83
CA GLN A 118 1.31 -19.17 -6.81
C GLN A 118 0.75 -19.79 -8.10
N LEU A 119 -0.46 -19.41 -8.50
CA LEU A 119 -1.08 -19.79 -9.77
C LEU A 119 -0.67 -18.88 -10.92
N GLY A 120 -0.54 -17.58 -10.63
CA GLY A 120 -0.25 -16.58 -11.63
C GLY A 120 0.18 -15.29 -10.98
N LYS A 121 0.87 -14.46 -11.75
CA LYS A 121 1.28 -13.13 -11.34
C LYS A 121 1.18 -12.15 -12.49
N THR A 122 0.84 -10.91 -12.17
CA THR A 122 0.67 -9.82 -13.14
C THR A 122 1.03 -8.48 -12.50
N ARG A 123 1.07 -7.42 -13.31
CA ARG A 123 1.23 -6.04 -12.80
C ARG A 123 -0.12 -5.36 -12.70
N SER A 124 -0.24 -4.45 -11.73
CA SER A 124 -1.43 -3.62 -11.59
C SER A 124 -1.51 -2.51 -12.66
N SER A 125 -2.70 -1.94 -12.86
CA SER A 125 -2.96 -0.80 -13.77
C SER A 125 -2.24 0.51 -13.40
N GLY A 126 -1.48 0.56 -12.30
CA GLY A 126 -0.70 1.73 -11.87
C GLY A 126 -1.52 2.92 -11.33
N ALA A 127 -2.85 2.89 -11.47
CA ALA A 127 -3.77 3.89 -10.94
C ALA A 127 -4.93 3.22 -10.18
N PRO A 128 -5.41 3.82 -9.07
CA PRO A 128 -6.61 3.37 -8.39
C PRO A 128 -7.86 3.47 -9.29
N PRO A 129 -8.77 2.50 -9.25
CA PRO A 129 -8.66 1.21 -8.57
C PRO A 129 -7.62 0.29 -9.26
N TYR A 130 -6.66 -0.23 -8.50
CA TYR A 130 -5.50 -0.97 -9.03
C TYR A 130 -5.95 -2.34 -9.55
N HIS A 131 -6.25 -2.40 -10.85
CA HIS A 131 -6.76 -3.59 -11.51
C HIS A 131 -5.63 -4.53 -11.92
N ALA A 132 -5.86 -5.83 -11.77
CA ALA A 132 -4.94 -6.89 -12.15
C ALA A 132 -5.72 -8.04 -12.81
N ALA A 133 -5.58 -8.19 -14.12
CA ALA A 133 -6.26 -9.25 -14.87
C ALA A 133 -5.45 -10.56 -14.84
N PHE A 134 -6.14 -11.66 -14.52
CA PHE A 134 -5.61 -13.01 -14.54
C PHE A 134 -6.40 -13.84 -15.53
N ASN A 135 -5.69 -14.63 -16.34
CA ASN A 135 -6.26 -15.68 -17.16
C ASN A 135 -5.34 -16.89 -17.09
N ILE A 136 -5.80 -17.96 -16.44
CA ILE A 136 -5.01 -19.14 -16.15
C ILE A 136 -5.74 -20.41 -16.55
N MET A 137 -4.97 -21.38 -17.06
CA MET A 137 -5.46 -22.73 -17.31
C MET A 137 -5.18 -23.56 -16.07
N LEU A 138 -6.23 -24.16 -15.53
CA LEU A 138 -6.21 -25.00 -14.34
C LEU A 138 -6.35 -26.46 -14.76
N ASP A 139 -5.57 -27.33 -14.12
CA ASP A 139 -5.85 -28.76 -14.14
C ASP A 139 -7.09 -29.11 -13.30
N ALA A 140 -7.48 -30.39 -13.30
CA ALA A 140 -8.69 -30.84 -12.61
C ALA A 140 -8.64 -30.63 -11.08
N ASP A 141 -7.47 -30.81 -10.45
CA ASP A 141 -7.29 -30.64 -9.00
C ASP A 141 -7.33 -29.16 -8.63
N GLN A 142 -6.59 -28.33 -9.37
CA GLN A 142 -6.59 -26.88 -9.20
C GLN A 142 -7.99 -26.29 -9.41
N ALA A 143 -8.71 -26.75 -10.44
CA ALA A 143 -10.08 -26.30 -10.70
C ALA A 143 -11.04 -26.70 -9.58
N ALA A 144 -10.87 -27.88 -8.96
CA ALA A 144 -11.66 -28.28 -7.80
C ALA A 144 -11.42 -27.35 -6.60
N ARG A 145 -10.17 -26.99 -6.33
CA ARG A 145 -9.81 -26.05 -5.25
C ARG A 145 -10.35 -24.64 -5.50
N VAL A 146 -10.22 -24.14 -6.73
CA VAL A 146 -10.80 -22.84 -7.12
C VAL A 146 -12.33 -22.84 -6.94
N ARG A 147 -13.02 -23.93 -7.30
CA ARG A 147 -14.48 -24.05 -7.07
C ARG A 147 -14.84 -23.99 -5.58
N LYS A 148 -14.06 -24.62 -4.70
CA LYS A 148 -14.26 -24.50 -3.24
C LYS A 148 -14.11 -23.06 -2.78
N ALA A 149 -13.05 -22.38 -3.20
CA ALA A 149 -12.85 -20.97 -2.90
C ALA A 149 -14.02 -20.10 -3.34
N LEU A 150 -14.50 -20.32 -4.57
CA LEU A 150 -15.61 -19.56 -5.16
C LEU A 150 -16.96 -19.87 -4.50
N SER A 151 -17.08 -21.00 -3.80
CA SER A 151 -18.26 -21.32 -2.98
C SER A 151 -18.23 -20.64 -1.60
N GLY A 152 -17.17 -19.90 -1.29
CA GLY A 152 -16.99 -19.16 -0.04
C GLY A 152 -16.21 -19.93 1.04
N GLU A 153 -15.58 -21.06 0.69
CA GLU A 153 -14.66 -21.73 1.60
C GLU A 153 -13.34 -20.95 1.71
N ARG A 154 -12.91 -20.68 2.95
CA ARG A 154 -11.64 -20.01 3.24
C ARG A 154 -10.44 -20.90 2.97
N GLY A 155 -9.30 -20.29 2.66
CA GLY A 155 -8.01 -20.95 2.58
C GLY A 155 -7.72 -21.62 1.23
N TRP A 156 -8.52 -21.32 0.20
CA TRP A 156 -8.42 -21.99 -1.11
C TRP A 156 -7.96 -21.08 -2.24
N LEU A 157 -8.22 -19.77 -2.18
CA LEU A 157 -7.79 -18.82 -3.20
C LEU A 157 -7.58 -17.46 -2.57
N GLU A 158 -6.45 -16.83 -2.87
CA GLU A 158 -6.07 -15.54 -2.29
C GLU A 158 -5.44 -14.64 -3.36
N LEU A 159 -5.78 -13.36 -3.31
CA LEU A 159 -5.09 -12.31 -4.05
C LEU A 159 -4.08 -11.63 -3.14
N ARG A 160 -2.84 -11.46 -3.61
CA ARG A 160 -1.77 -10.75 -2.90
C ARG A 160 -1.28 -9.58 -3.73
N TYR A 161 -1.38 -8.38 -3.18
CA TYR A 161 -0.85 -7.15 -3.76
C TYR A 161 0.44 -6.77 -3.03
N ALA A 162 1.54 -6.62 -3.76
CA ALA A 162 2.75 -5.99 -3.25
C ALA A 162 2.57 -4.47 -3.30
N ILE A 163 2.58 -3.83 -2.14
CA ILE A 163 2.43 -2.39 -1.99
C ILE A 163 3.69 -1.81 -1.35
N THR A 164 4.13 -0.68 -1.86
CA THR A 164 5.22 0.08 -1.28
C THR A 164 4.66 1.45 -0.93
N ALA A 165 4.82 1.88 0.33
CA ALA A 165 4.45 3.23 0.70
C ALA A 165 5.33 4.19 -0.11
N ALA A 166 4.71 5.03 -0.94
CA ALA A 166 5.44 6.11 -1.56
C ALA A 166 5.77 7.07 -0.41
N ALA A 167 7.06 7.19 -0.09
CA ALA A 167 7.50 8.17 0.88
C ALA A 167 6.91 9.52 0.43
N PRO A 168 6.15 10.24 1.28
CA PRO A 168 5.80 11.60 0.93
C PRO A 168 7.14 12.28 0.64
N SER A 169 7.28 12.92 -0.51
CA SER A 169 8.46 13.70 -0.83
C SER A 169 8.48 14.90 0.12
N ARG A 170 8.88 14.61 1.36
CA ARG A 170 9.15 15.58 2.40
C ARG A 170 10.44 16.21 1.94
N HIS A 171 10.35 17.42 1.38
CA HIS A 171 11.49 18.28 1.28
C HIS A 171 11.90 18.68 2.71
N THR A 172 12.47 17.74 3.47
CA THR A 172 13.20 18.04 4.70
C THR A 172 14.55 18.59 4.26
N ALA A 173 14.63 19.91 4.10
CA ALA A 173 15.91 20.59 4.16
C ALA A 173 16.40 20.50 5.61
N SER A 174 17.04 19.40 5.97
CA SER A 174 17.82 19.32 7.19
C SER A 174 19.15 20.01 6.91
N THR A 175 19.25 21.28 7.30
CA THR A 175 20.54 21.98 7.33
C THR A 175 21.31 21.45 8.54
N THR A 176 22.09 20.40 8.34
CA THR A 176 23.12 20.01 9.31
C THR A 176 24.29 20.99 9.15
N THR A 177 24.34 21.99 10.02
CA THR A 177 25.54 22.82 10.16
C THR A 177 26.61 21.99 10.86
N SER A 178 27.49 21.37 10.09
CA SER A 178 28.75 20.85 10.61
C SER A 178 29.79 21.96 10.49
N ASP A 179 30.05 22.66 11.59
CA ASP A 179 31.18 23.59 11.68
C ASP A 179 32.48 22.77 11.74
N ALA A 180 33.14 22.63 10.58
CA ALA A 180 34.54 22.22 10.54
C ALA A 180 35.40 23.48 10.60
N ILE A 181 35.99 23.74 11.77
CA ILE A 181 36.94 24.84 11.96
C ILE A 181 38.32 24.30 11.58
N ASP A 182 38.82 24.67 10.40
CA ASP A 182 40.22 24.45 10.04
C ASP A 182 41.05 25.62 10.59
N VAL A 183 41.92 25.35 11.58
CA VAL A 183 42.81 26.34 12.18
C VAL A 183 44.21 26.14 11.61
N GLU A 184 44.58 26.97 10.64
CA GLU A 184 45.95 27.00 10.12
C GLU A 184 46.77 28.02 10.92
N VAL A 185 47.73 27.53 11.71
CA VAL A 185 48.71 28.36 12.42
C VAL A 185 50.01 28.34 11.64
N SER A 186 50.36 29.45 11.01
CA SER A 186 51.66 29.61 10.34
C SER A 186 52.63 30.38 11.23
N LEU A 187 53.72 29.75 11.65
CA LEU A 187 54.83 30.42 12.34
C LEU A 187 55.96 30.65 11.33
N ARG A 188 56.24 31.91 10.98
CA ARG A 188 57.46 32.29 10.27
C ARG A 188 58.48 32.76 11.28
N ALA A 189 59.57 32.01 11.42
CA ALA A 189 60.72 32.44 12.20
C ALA A 189 61.71 33.11 11.25
N ASP A 190 61.76 34.44 11.28
CA ASP A 190 62.95 35.18 10.89
C ASP A 190 63.15 36.32 11.88
N GLY A 191 64.42 36.64 12.16
CA GLY A 191 64.88 37.29 13.39
C GLY A 191 64.06 38.48 13.92
N GLU A 192 63.90 38.48 15.24
CA GLU A 192 63.62 39.65 16.08
C GLU A 192 62.24 40.34 15.93
N GLN A 193 61.15 39.59 15.79
CA GLN A 193 59.83 39.86 16.40
C GLN A 193 58.82 38.80 15.93
N ALA A 194 58.24 38.04 16.86
CA ALA A 194 57.22 37.04 16.56
C ALA A 194 55.84 37.72 16.51
N ASP A 195 55.22 37.75 15.33
CA ASP A 195 53.81 38.10 15.15
C ASP A 195 53.02 36.86 14.73
N ALA A 196 51.87 36.64 15.35
CA ALA A 196 51.02 35.47 15.13
C ALA A 196 49.70 35.91 14.48
N GLY A 197 49.54 35.63 13.18
CA GLY A 197 48.30 35.87 12.45
C GLY A 197 47.38 34.66 12.46
N LEU A 198 46.13 34.83 12.91
CA LEU A 198 45.06 33.84 12.82
C LEU A 198 44.12 34.21 11.66
N SER A 199 43.95 33.32 10.68
CA SER A 199 42.93 33.51 9.63
C SER A 199 41.87 32.41 9.70
N LEU A 200 40.61 32.80 9.87
CA LEU A 200 39.46 31.89 9.88
C LEU A 200 38.86 31.82 8.48
N ARG A 201 38.74 30.62 7.89
CA ARG A 201 38.07 30.42 6.60
C ARG A 201 36.95 29.41 6.75
N SER A 202 35.70 29.88 6.79
CA SER A 202 34.52 29.02 6.82
C SER A 202 34.19 28.52 5.41
N GLN A 203 34.07 27.22 5.23
CA GLN A 203 33.56 26.59 4.00
C GLN A 203 32.26 25.85 4.30
N VAL A 204 31.15 26.35 3.77
CA VAL A 204 29.86 25.67 3.84
C VAL A 204 29.80 24.63 2.73
N SER A 205 29.84 23.35 3.09
CA SER A 205 29.61 22.25 2.16
C SER A 205 28.21 21.69 2.38
N THR A 206 27.31 21.89 1.44
CA THR A 206 25.97 21.29 1.47
C THR A 206 26.06 19.83 1.03
N HIS A 207 26.14 18.90 1.99
CA HIS A 207 26.03 17.47 1.71
C HIS A 207 24.58 17.03 1.91
N ALA A 208 23.89 16.70 0.82
CA ALA A 208 22.57 16.08 0.90
C ALA A 208 22.74 14.58 1.21
N GLU A 209 22.74 14.21 2.49
CA GLU A 209 22.66 12.81 2.89
C GLU A 209 21.24 12.30 2.65
N ARG A 210 21.05 11.58 1.56
CA ARG A 210 19.85 10.81 1.26
C ARG A 210 19.80 9.62 2.23
N GLY A 211 19.18 9.82 3.40
CA GLY A 211 18.80 8.71 4.26
C GLY A 211 17.93 7.73 3.47
N GLN A 212 18.45 6.53 3.23
CA GLN A 212 17.65 5.45 2.66
C GLN A 212 16.71 4.95 3.75
N GLU A 213 15.54 5.57 3.89
CA GLU A 213 14.39 4.87 4.43
C GLU A 213 14.14 3.70 3.49
N GLN A 214 14.48 2.49 3.95
CA GLN A 214 14.19 1.26 3.22
C GLN A 214 12.69 1.21 3.01
N GLN A 215 12.25 1.52 1.78
CA GLN A 215 10.87 1.37 1.34
C GLN A 215 10.50 -0.10 1.49
N GLN A 216 9.91 -0.45 2.64
CA GLN A 216 9.53 -1.81 2.95
C GLN A 216 8.29 -2.16 2.12
N THR A 217 8.45 -3.08 1.16
CA THR A 217 7.31 -3.64 0.44
C THR A 217 6.49 -4.46 1.42
N GLN A 218 5.23 -4.05 1.59
CA GLN A 218 4.22 -4.75 2.36
C GLN A 218 3.33 -5.55 1.41
N HIS A 219 2.69 -6.60 1.93
CA HIS A 219 1.71 -7.37 1.18
C HIS A 219 0.33 -7.17 1.78
N VAL A 220 -0.63 -6.80 0.93
CA VAL A 220 -2.05 -6.81 1.30
C VAL A 220 -2.68 -8.00 0.60
N SER A 221 -3.36 -8.84 1.36
CA SER A 221 -4.01 -10.03 0.81
C SER A 221 -5.49 -10.11 1.18
N ALA A 222 -6.24 -10.85 0.36
CA ALA A 222 -7.63 -11.19 0.64
C ALA A 222 -7.96 -12.57 0.10
N ASP A 223 -8.59 -13.38 0.96
CA ASP A 223 -9.13 -14.67 0.60
C ASP A 223 -10.42 -14.52 -0.21
N ALA A 224 -10.70 -15.48 -1.09
CA ALA A 224 -11.91 -15.48 -1.91
C ALA A 224 -13.21 -15.46 -1.11
N ALA A 225 -13.21 -16.01 0.11
CA ALA A 225 -14.34 -15.93 1.03
C ALA A 225 -14.69 -14.49 1.43
N ASP A 226 -13.72 -13.57 1.37
CA ASP A 226 -13.90 -12.16 1.74
C ASP A 226 -14.29 -11.28 0.53
N TRP A 227 -14.37 -11.84 -0.67
CA TRP A 227 -14.74 -11.07 -1.88
C TRP A 227 -16.25 -10.79 -1.99
N GLY A 228 -17.06 -11.29 -1.05
CA GLY A 228 -18.52 -11.09 -1.09
C GLY A 228 -19.18 -11.87 -2.23
N LEU A 229 -18.66 -13.06 -2.55
CA LEU A 229 -19.22 -13.93 -3.58
C LEU A 229 -20.66 -14.34 -3.25
N PRO A 230 -21.54 -14.47 -4.27
CA PRO A 230 -22.88 -14.98 -4.05
C PRO A 230 -22.80 -16.39 -3.47
N LYS A 231 -23.49 -16.62 -2.35
CA LYS A 231 -23.59 -17.96 -1.77
C LYS A 231 -24.38 -18.86 -2.72
N PRO A 232 -23.93 -20.10 -2.96
CA PRO A 232 -24.64 -21.05 -3.82
C PRO A 232 -26.03 -21.42 -3.28
#